data_AF-A0A143YRF8-F1
#
_entry.id   AF-A0A143YRF8-F1
#
_cell.length_a   1.000
_cell.length_b   1.000
_cell.length_c   1.000
_cell.angle_alpha   90.00
_cell.angle_beta   90.00
_cell.angle_gamma   90.00
#
_symmetry.space_group_name_H-M   'P 1'
#
loop_
_entity.id
_entity.type
_entity.pdbx_description
1 polymer ?
#
loop_
_entity_poly.entity_id
_entity_poly.type
_entity_poly.pdbx_seq_one_letter_code
_entity_poly.pdbx_strand_id
1 'polypeptide(L)'
;MFTTSFLGMDFMEDGKGVVLHFVEGEGIAEDYFFRTEEEATAFYTACQRLCEELKEEPVETQTAIFQEFLDLNIGEFHYNRRFY
;
A
#
# COMPACT_ATOMS: atom_id res chain seq x y z
N MET A 1 10.20 -3.18 19.68
CA MET A 1 10.50 -2.95 18.26
C MET A 1 9.24 -3.32 17.51
N PHE A 2 8.64 -2.39 16.77
CA PHE A 2 7.46 -2.70 15.96
C PHE A 2 7.90 -3.56 14.78
N THR A 3 7.49 -4.82 14.80
CA THR A 3 7.67 -5.82 13.75
C THR A 3 6.49 -5.73 12.81
N THR A 4 6.44 -4.70 11.98
CA THR A 4 5.47 -4.58 10.88
C THR A 4 6.26 -4.54 9.58
N SER A 5 5.79 -5.22 8.54
CA SER A 5 6.46 -5.24 7.23
C SER A 5 6.39 -3.90 6.49
N PHE A 6 5.58 -2.98 7.03
CA PHE A 6 5.30 -1.66 6.49
C PHE A 6 5.89 -0.58 7.38
N LEU A 7 6.57 0.37 6.74
CA LEU A 7 7.11 1.58 7.36
C LEU A 7 6.06 2.70 7.41
N GLY A 8 5.22 2.80 6.39
CA GLY A 8 4.25 3.88 6.28
C GLY A 8 3.63 3.99 4.90
N MET A 9 2.74 4.96 4.76
CA MET A 9 2.07 5.30 3.52
C MET A 9 1.83 6.80 3.49
N ASP A 10 2.07 7.42 2.35
CA ASP A 10 1.95 8.86 2.15
C ASP A 10 1.21 9.18 0.86
N PHE A 11 0.50 10.31 0.82
CA PHE A 11 -0.01 10.86 -0.44
C PHE A 11 1.10 11.61 -1.17
N MET A 12 1.11 11.50 -2.49
CA MET A 12 1.96 12.33 -3.33
C MET A 12 1.44 13.77 -3.39
N GLU A 13 2.31 14.72 -3.76
CA GLU A 13 2.00 16.15 -3.82
C GLU A 13 0.81 16.50 -4.74
N ASP A 14 0.49 15.63 -5.70
CA ASP A 14 -0.62 15.80 -6.64
C ASP A 14 -1.98 15.31 -6.10
N GLY A 15 -2.01 14.68 -4.92
CA GLY A 15 -3.20 14.11 -4.27
C GLY A 15 -3.78 12.88 -4.97
N LYS A 16 -3.17 12.45 -6.09
CA LYS A 16 -3.63 11.32 -6.92
C LYS A 16 -2.67 10.14 -6.87
N GLY A 17 -1.48 10.33 -6.30
CA GLY A 17 -0.55 9.27 -5.98
C GLY A 17 -0.61 8.85 -4.52
N VAL A 18 -0.41 7.56 -4.26
CA VAL A 18 -0.16 7.00 -2.92
C VAL A 18 1.16 6.25 -2.96
N VAL A 19 2.04 6.51 -2.01
CA VAL A 19 3.33 5.83 -1.85
C VAL A 19 3.22 4.87 -0.68
N LEU A 20 3.58 3.60 -0.92
CA LEU A 20 3.67 2.55 0.09
C LEU A 20 5.14 2.29 0.42
N HIS A 21 5.51 2.36 1.70
CA HIS A 21 6.87 2.11 2.16
C HIS A 21 6.97 0.77 2.90
N PHE A 22 7.88 -0.09 2.43
CA PHE A 22 8.08 -1.45 2.97
C PHE A 22 9.39 -1.53 3.76
N VAL A 23 9.41 -2.35 4.81
CA VAL A 23 10.61 -2.58 5.65
C VAL A 23 11.65 -3.43 4.91
N GLU A 24 11.20 -4.45 4.18
CA GLU A 24 12.04 -5.38 3.40
C GLU A 24 11.33 -5.78 2.10
N GLY A 25 12.08 -5.89 0.99
CA GLY A 25 11.55 -6.23 -0.34
C GLY A 25 12.50 -5.80 -1.49
N GLU A 26 12.20 -6.22 -2.72
CA GLU A 26 12.93 -5.77 -3.94
C GLU A 26 12.67 -4.30 -4.30
N GLY A 27 11.57 -3.71 -3.78
CA GLY A 27 11.28 -2.29 -3.86
C GLY A 27 11.09 -1.72 -2.45
N ILE A 28 11.85 -0.68 -2.11
CA ILE A 28 11.81 -0.03 -0.78
C ILE A 28 10.58 0.87 -0.65
N ALA A 29 10.06 1.31 -1.79
CA ALA A 29 8.83 2.07 -1.91
C ALA A 29 8.13 1.73 -3.24
N GLU A 30 6.80 1.75 -3.21
CA GLU A 30 5.96 1.55 -4.39
C GLU A 30 5.01 2.73 -4.57
N ASP A 31 5.05 3.32 -5.76
CA ASP A 31 4.21 4.45 -6.14
C ASP A 31 2.97 3.95 -6.88
N TYR A 32 1.79 4.33 -6.40
CA TYR A 32 0.49 4.02 -6.99
C TYR A 32 -0.19 5.30 -7.48
N PHE A 33 -0.26 5.50 -8.79
CA PHE A 33 -0.89 6.68 -9.40
C PHE A 33 -2.32 6.39 -9.87
N PHE A 34 -3.32 7.05 -9.29
CA PHE A 34 -4.73 6.89 -9.63
C PHE A 34 -5.21 8.00 -10.59
N ARG A 35 -6.38 7.81 -11.21
CA ARG A 35 -6.94 8.83 -12.13
C ARG A 35 -7.59 9.97 -11.37
N THR A 36 -8.21 9.67 -10.23
CA THR A 36 -8.89 10.64 -9.38
C THR A 36 -8.34 10.63 -7.96
N GLU A 37 -8.48 11.77 -7.27
CA GLU A 37 -8.14 11.89 -5.85
C GLU A 37 -9.06 11.01 -4.98
N GLU A 38 -10.31 10.79 -5.42
CA GLU A 38 -11.26 9.90 -4.75
C GLU A 38 -10.77 8.43 -4.78
N GLU A 39 -10.24 7.96 -5.91
CA GLU A 39 -9.63 6.63 -6.03
C GLU A 39 -8.39 6.52 -5.15
N ALA A 40 -7.51 7.52 -5.17
CA ALA A 40 -6.33 7.55 -4.31
C ALA A 40 -6.69 7.52 -2.82
N THR A 41 -7.71 8.30 -2.43
CA THR A 41 -8.19 8.36 -1.04
C THR A 41 -8.85 7.04 -0.61
N ALA A 42 -9.65 6.43 -1.49
CA ALA A 42 -10.25 5.14 -1.25
C ALA A 42 -9.19 4.05 -1.05
N PHE A 43 -8.18 4.01 -1.93
CA PHE A 43 -7.05 3.09 -1.83
C PHE A 43 -6.26 3.30 -0.53
N TYR A 44 -5.88 4.55 -0.22
CA TYR A 44 -5.19 4.89 1.02
C TYR A 44 -5.98 4.46 2.26
N THR A 45 -7.29 4.73 2.29
CA THR A 45 -8.14 4.33 3.43
C THR A 45 -8.23 2.81 3.57
N ALA A 46 -8.30 2.09 2.45
CA ALA A 46 -8.35 0.63 2.45
C ALA A 46 -7.02 0.02 2.93
N CYS A 47 -5.89 0.54 2.46
CA CYS A 47 -4.56 0.15 2.94
C CYS A 47 -4.38 0.43 4.44
N GLN A 48 -4.85 1.58 4.95
CA GLN A 48 -4.79 1.87 6.39
C GLN A 48 -5.60 0.87 7.22
N ARG A 49 -6.85 0.58 6.81
CA ARG A 49 -7.69 -0.41 7.50
C ARG A 49 -7.04 -1.78 7.52
N LEU A 50 -6.48 -2.20 6.39
CA LEU A 50 -5.79 -3.48 6.30
C LEU A 50 -4.57 -3.52 7.22
N CYS A 51 -3.77 -2.45 7.30
CA CYS A 51 -2.66 -2.36 8.27
C CYS A 51 -3.15 -2.47 9.73
N GLU A 52 -4.29 -1.87 10.08
CA GLU A 52 -4.86 -1.98 11.42
C GLU A 52 -5.34 -3.41 11.74
N GLU A 53 -5.99 -4.07 10.78
CA GLU A 53 -6.43 -5.47 10.91
C GLU A 53 -5.24 -6.43 11.03
N LEU A 54 -4.15 -6.15 10.31
CA LEU A 54 -2.96 -6.99 10.25
C LEU A 54 -1.95 -6.71 11.38
N LYS A 55 -2.14 -5.68 12.22
CA LYS A 55 -1.12 -5.27 13.21
C LYS A 55 -0.73 -6.36 14.20
N GLU A 56 -1.64 -7.30 14.49
CA GLU A 56 -1.44 -8.40 15.44
C GLU A 56 -0.87 -9.65 14.77
N GLU A 57 -0.87 -9.69 13.43
CA GLU A 57 -0.36 -10.81 12.64
C GLU A 57 1.18 -10.77 12.52
N PRO A 58 1.84 -11.91 12.27
CA PRO A 58 3.27 -11.96 11.98
C PRO A 58 3.62 -11.18 10.70
N VAL A 59 4.79 -10.53 10.67
CA VAL A 59 5.33 -9.77 9.52
C VAL A 59 5.18 -10.52 8.19
N GLU A 60 5.56 -11.79 8.13
CA GLU A 60 5.46 -12.60 6.91
C GLU A 60 4.01 -12.73 6.41
N THR A 61 3.07 -12.90 7.34
CA THR A 61 1.62 -12.95 7.06
C THR A 61 1.10 -11.59 6.62
N GLN A 62 1.54 -10.50 7.28
CA GLN A 62 1.16 -9.14 6.88
C GLN A 62 1.58 -8.86 5.44
N THR A 63 2.84 -9.17 5.08
CA THR A 63 3.37 -8.96 3.73
C THR A 63 2.58 -9.76 2.69
N ALA A 64 2.32 -11.04 2.96
CA ALA A 64 1.60 -11.90 2.02
C ALA A 64 0.16 -11.41 1.78
N ILE A 65 -0.57 -11.07 2.84
CA ILE A 65 -1.95 -10.57 2.74
C ILE A 65 -1.97 -9.20 2.06
N PHE A 66 -0.99 -8.33 2.34
CA PHE A 66 -0.92 -7.03 1.71
C PHE A 66 -0.62 -7.14 0.21
N GLN A 67 0.30 -8.02 -0.19
CA GLN A 67 0.54 -8.29 -1.61
C GLN A 67 -0.69 -8.87 -2.29
N GLU A 68 -1.41 -9.79 -1.65
CA GLU A 68 -2.65 -10.34 -2.19
C GLU A 68 -3.74 -9.26 -2.31
N PHE A 69 -3.87 -8.39 -1.31
CA PHE A 69 -4.77 -7.23 -1.35
C PHE A 69 -4.42 -6.28 -2.49
N LEU A 70 -3.12 -6.01 -2.68
CA LEU A 70 -2.66 -5.20 -3.79
C LEU A 70 -3.05 -5.88 -5.09
N ASP A 71 -2.64 -7.13 -5.33
CA ASP A 71 -2.95 -7.93 -6.54
C ASP A 71 -4.45 -8.02 -6.86
N LEU A 72 -5.31 -8.19 -5.84
CA LEU A 72 -6.77 -8.21 -6.02
C LEU A 72 -7.32 -6.82 -6.37
N ASN A 73 -6.85 -5.75 -5.73
CA ASN A 73 -7.26 -4.38 -6.05
C ASN A 73 -6.66 -3.86 -7.36
N ILE A 74 -5.58 -4.49 -7.88
CA ILE A 74 -5.01 -4.13 -9.19
C ILE A 74 -6.05 -4.27 -10.30
N GLY A 75 -7.00 -5.20 -10.15
CA GLY A 75 -8.06 -5.44 -11.12
C GLY A 75 -9.16 -4.38 -11.13
N GLU A 76 -9.40 -3.68 -10.01
CA GLU A 76 -10.53 -2.74 -9.87
C GLU A 76 -10.14 -1.26 -10.06
N PHE A 77 -8.89 -0.90 -9.77
CA PHE A 77 -8.42 0.49 -9.90
C PHE A 77 -7.52 0.68 -11.12
N HIS A 78 -7.75 1.73 -11.91
CA HIS A 78 -6.86 2.09 -13.01
C HIS A 78 -5.65 2.87 -12.49
N TYR A 79 -4.57 2.18 -12.12
CA TYR A 79 -3.37 2.83 -11.61
C TYR A 79 -2.10 2.48 -12.39
N ASN A 80 -1.09 3.35 -12.33
CA ASN A 80 0.28 3.02 -12.78
C ASN A 80 1.15 2.73 -11.56
N ARG A 81 1.84 1.58 -11.57
CA ARG A 81 2.80 1.18 -10.52
C ARG A 81 4.22 1.56 -10.94
N ARG A 82 4.98 2.22 -10.06
CA ARG A 82 6.45 2.35 -10.21
C ARG A 82 7.14 1.73 -9.01
N PHE A 83 8.22 1.00 -9.28
CA PHE A 83 9.04 0.31 -8.30
C PHE A 83 10.38 1.05 -8.18
N TYR A 84 10.89 1.22 -6.96
CA TYR A 84 12.21 1.81 -6.69
C TYR A 84 13.04 0.97 -5.73
#